data_AF-A0A2C9KDU4-F1
#
_entry.id   AF-A0A2C9KDU4-F1
#
_cell.length_a   1.000
_cell.length_b   1.000
_cell.length_c   1.000
_cell.angle_alpha   90.00
_cell.angle_beta   90.00
_cell.angle_gamma   90.00
#
_symmetry.space_group_name_H-M   'P 1'
#
loop_
_entity.id
_entity.type
_entity.pdbx_description
1 polymer ?
#
loop_
_entity_poly.entity_id
_entity_poly.type
_entity_poly.pdbx_seq_one_letter_code
_entity_poly.pdbx_strand_id
1 'polypeptide(L)'
;MFMSSKYDEDVSENPFFMKLMSSYAELIEKVTVAEGIVCVPKISIASHTTVTREDAEDHILLPCTEGSEDGANEVFKTLSGKLVHVDKDKLTTKSGFQISAEISVLFAETFHGDVNGSYRVFCIDGLINRKVEKDKVQSSLKNVSPTSYVQVLDMLWSHSGGQKMRESLDKILNTFAATYDRLEGESLRSIVVSIKELTFL
;
A
#
# COMPACT_ATOMS: atom_id res chain seq x y z
N MET A 1 20.54 7.84 5.55
CA MET A 1 19.43 8.73 5.15
C MET A 1 18.84 8.14 3.88
N PHE A 2 17.86 7.24 4.00
CA PHE A 2 17.26 6.60 2.82
C PHE A 2 16.28 7.58 2.19
N MET A 3 16.55 7.97 0.95
CA MET A 3 15.53 8.56 0.09
C MET A 3 14.54 7.42 -0.21
N SER A 4 13.45 7.38 0.57
CA SER A 4 12.23 6.71 0.15
C SER A 4 11.86 7.29 -1.20
N SER A 5 12.20 6.58 -2.27
CA SER A 5 11.64 6.83 -3.59
C SER A 5 10.17 6.41 -3.54
N LYS A 6 9.37 7.23 -2.86
CA LYS A 6 7.94 7.44 -3.02
C LYS A 6 7.19 6.17 -3.48
N TYR A 7 7.21 5.12 -2.67
CA TYR A 7 6.24 4.05 -2.83
C TYR A 7 4.87 4.64 -2.51
N ASP A 8 3.94 4.57 -3.47
CA ASP A 8 2.67 5.29 -3.46
C ASP A 8 1.48 4.42 -3.06
N GLU A 9 1.69 3.12 -2.81
CA GLU A 9 0.64 2.22 -2.34
C GLU A 9 0.39 2.40 -0.83
N ASP A 10 -0.87 2.56 -0.47
CA ASP A 10 -1.35 2.45 0.91
C ASP A 10 -1.66 0.98 1.21
N VAL A 11 -0.94 0.37 2.17
CA VAL A 11 -1.17 -1.01 2.62
C VAL A 11 -2.61 -1.22 3.07
N SER A 12 -3.21 -0.20 3.70
CA SER A 12 -4.56 -0.27 4.27
C SER A 12 -5.64 -0.49 3.21
N GLU A 13 -5.36 -0.07 1.96
CA GLU A 13 -6.23 -0.26 0.80
C GLU A 13 -5.87 -1.51 -0.01
N ASN A 14 -4.80 -2.23 0.35
CA ASN A 14 -4.37 -3.43 -0.38
C ASN A 14 -5.38 -4.58 -0.15
N PRO A 15 -5.95 -5.19 -1.21
CA PRO A 15 -6.96 -6.25 -1.08
C PRO A 15 -6.49 -7.45 -0.27
N PHE A 16 -5.20 -7.81 -0.37
CA PHE A 16 -4.62 -8.90 0.40
C PHE A 16 -4.60 -8.58 1.89
N PHE A 17 -4.16 -7.38 2.25
CA PHE A 17 -4.11 -6.92 3.63
C PHE A 17 -5.51 -6.73 4.22
N MET A 18 -6.45 -6.13 3.47
CA MET A 18 -7.85 -6.03 3.91
C MET A 18 -8.48 -7.41 4.13
N LYS A 19 -8.15 -8.41 3.29
CA LYS A 19 -8.63 -9.78 3.45
C LYS A 19 -8.07 -10.44 4.71
N LEU A 20 -6.80 -10.22 5.01
CA LEU A 20 -6.17 -10.64 6.28
C LEU A 20 -6.89 -10.03 7.48
N MET A 21 -7.06 -8.70 7.50
CA MET A 21 -7.70 -7.99 8.61
C MET A 21 -9.17 -8.39 8.83
N SER A 22 -9.90 -8.69 7.75
CA SER A 22 -11.35 -9.00 7.83
C SER A 22 -11.66 -10.48 8.05
N SER A 23 -10.93 -11.38 7.38
CA SER A 23 -11.25 -12.81 7.34
C SER A 23 -10.30 -13.68 8.17
N TYR A 24 -9.14 -13.15 8.56
CA TYR A 24 -8.08 -13.86 9.25
C TYR A 24 -7.49 -13.01 10.39
N ALA A 25 -8.33 -12.23 11.07
CA ALA A 25 -7.92 -11.31 12.15
C ALA A 25 -7.16 -12.03 13.28
N GLU A 26 -7.48 -13.31 13.52
CA GLU A 26 -6.79 -14.14 14.50
C GLU A 26 -5.31 -14.36 14.17
N LEU A 27 -4.93 -14.26 12.89
CA LEU A 27 -3.54 -14.38 12.47
C LEU A 27 -2.78 -13.06 12.71
N ILE A 28 -3.47 -11.92 12.60
CA ILE A 28 -2.92 -10.59 12.90
C ILE A 28 -2.65 -10.43 14.40
N GLU A 29 -3.52 -10.98 15.25
CA GLU A 29 -3.27 -11.03 16.69
C GLU A 29 -1.99 -11.83 17.01
N LYS A 30 -1.84 -13.01 16.40
CA LYS A 30 -0.65 -13.87 16.59
C LYS A 30 0.65 -13.19 16.18
N VAL A 31 0.69 -12.54 15.02
CA VAL A 31 1.89 -11.85 14.55
C VAL A 31 2.19 -10.61 15.41
N THR A 32 1.17 -9.94 15.95
CA THR A 32 1.34 -8.82 16.88
C THR A 32 1.99 -9.26 18.18
N VAL A 33 1.50 -10.36 18.78
CA VAL A 33 2.06 -10.91 20.04
C VAL A 33 3.50 -11.38 19.86
N ALA A 34 3.83 -11.91 18.69
CA ALA A 34 5.17 -12.42 18.39
C ALA A 34 6.14 -11.34 17.84
N GLU A 35 5.71 -10.08 17.74
CA GLU A 35 6.46 -9.00 17.08
C GLU A 35 6.98 -9.37 15.68
N GLY A 36 6.15 -10.12 14.95
CA GLY A 36 6.49 -10.70 13.66
C GLY A 36 6.32 -9.74 12.49
N ILE A 37 6.30 -10.31 11.29
CA ILE A 37 6.21 -9.59 10.03
C ILE A 37 5.06 -10.15 9.20
N VAL A 38 4.21 -9.28 8.67
CA VAL A 38 3.19 -9.59 7.68
C VAL A 38 3.71 -9.19 6.30
N CYS A 39 3.80 -10.15 5.38
CA CYS A 39 4.25 -9.92 4.03
C CYS A 39 3.04 -9.71 3.11
N VAL A 40 2.91 -8.50 2.56
CA VAL A 40 1.79 -8.12 1.69
C VAL A 40 2.30 -8.01 0.25
N PRO A 41 1.80 -8.80 -0.69
CA PRO A 41 2.13 -8.63 -2.10
C PRO A 41 1.72 -7.23 -2.57
N LYS A 42 2.53 -6.60 -3.43
CA LYS A 42 2.18 -5.32 -4.06
C LYS A 42 0.78 -5.35 -4.68
N ILE A 43 0.11 -4.21 -4.74
CA ILE A 43 -1.33 -4.14 -5.07
C ILE A 43 -1.68 -4.78 -6.42
N SER A 44 -0.77 -4.66 -7.39
CA SER A 44 -0.91 -5.26 -8.73
C SER A 44 -0.88 -6.79 -8.72
N ILE A 45 -0.28 -7.43 -7.71
CA ILE A 45 -0.33 -8.89 -7.53
C ILE A 45 -1.54 -9.25 -6.67
N ALA A 46 -1.75 -8.53 -5.58
CA ALA A 46 -2.86 -8.77 -4.65
C ALA A 46 -4.23 -8.72 -5.33
N SER A 47 -4.45 -7.76 -6.23
CA SER A 47 -5.73 -7.56 -6.94
C SER A 47 -6.11 -8.71 -7.88
N HIS A 48 -5.14 -9.54 -8.29
CA HIS A 48 -5.36 -10.68 -9.19
C HIS A 48 -5.20 -12.03 -8.48
N THR A 49 -5.05 -12.03 -7.15
CA THR A 49 -4.80 -13.23 -6.36
C THR A 49 -5.95 -13.47 -5.41
N THR A 50 -6.60 -14.63 -5.52
CA THR A 50 -7.52 -15.09 -4.48
C THR A 50 -6.70 -15.58 -3.29
N VAL A 51 -6.86 -14.92 -2.14
CA VAL A 51 -6.14 -15.24 -0.90
C VAL A 51 -6.80 -16.43 -0.20
N THR A 52 -6.10 -17.56 -0.18
CA THR A 52 -6.47 -18.72 0.63
C THR A 52 -5.94 -18.60 2.05
N ARG A 53 -6.42 -19.46 2.96
CA ARG A 53 -5.88 -19.53 4.33
C ARG A 53 -4.40 -19.90 4.33
N GLU A 54 -3.98 -20.85 3.50
CA GLU A 54 -2.58 -21.22 3.37
C GLU A 54 -1.73 -20.04 2.86
N ASP A 55 -2.23 -19.28 1.88
CA ASP A 55 -1.55 -18.05 1.44
C ASP A 55 -1.38 -17.09 2.62
N ALA A 56 -2.43 -16.86 3.43
CA ALA A 56 -2.37 -15.99 4.59
C ALA A 56 -1.34 -16.45 5.65
N GLU A 57 -1.31 -17.74 5.96
CA GLU A 57 -0.38 -18.34 6.95
C GLU A 57 1.07 -18.33 6.45
N ASP A 58 1.30 -18.54 5.15
CA ASP A 58 2.63 -18.47 4.53
C ASP A 58 3.20 -17.05 4.47
N HIS A 59 2.33 -16.04 4.49
CA HIS A 59 2.71 -14.63 4.43
C HIS A 59 2.88 -14.00 5.82
N ILE A 60 2.79 -14.78 6.89
CA ILE A 60 3.06 -14.31 8.25
C ILE A 60 4.35 -14.94 8.74
N LEU A 61 5.34 -14.11 9.02
CA LEU A 61 6.66 -14.49 9.49
C LEU A 61 6.78 -14.25 11.00
N LEU A 62 7.14 -15.29 11.73
CA LEU A 62 7.42 -15.24 13.16
C LEU A 62 8.94 -15.35 13.38
N PRO A 63 9.50 -14.60 14.35
CA PRO A 63 10.92 -14.72 14.68
C PRO A 63 11.30 -16.17 15.01
N CYS A 64 12.39 -16.66 14.44
CA CYS A 64 12.91 -18.00 14.72
C CYS A 64 14.20 -17.90 15.52
N THR A 65 14.25 -18.54 16.69
CA THR A 65 15.44 -18.56 17.56
C THR A 65 16.51 -19.55 17.09
N GLU A 66 16.17 -20.45 16.19
CA GLU A 66 17.08 -21.45 15.62
C GLU A 66 17.56 -21.00 14.25
N GLY A 67 18.88 -20.85 14.06
CA GLY A 67 19.50 -20.62 12.74
C GLY A 67 20.14 -19.26 12.50
N SER A 68 20.25 -18.36 13.49
CA SER A 68 21.05 -17.13 13.39
C SER A 68 22.55 -17.43 13.55
N GLU A 69 23.10 -18.28 12.68
CA GLU A 69 24.47 -18.78 12.78
C GLU A 69 25.52 -17.76 12.27
N ASP A 70 25.11 -16.81 11.41
CA ASP A 70 26.03 -15.88 10.74
C ASP A 70 25.84 -14.39 11.09
N GLY A 71 24.95 -14.04 12.02
CA GLY A 71 24.76 -12.65 12.51
C GLY A 71 24.33 -11.60 11.46
N ALA A 72 24.26 -11.96 10.19
CA ALA A 72 23.96 -11.07 9.07
C ALA A 72 22.52 -11.18 8.57
N ASN A 73 21.88 -12.34 8.72
CA ASN A 73 20.54 -12.62 8.22
C ASN A 73 19.62 -13.09 9.35
N GLU A 74 18.44 -12.48 9.45
CA GLU A 74 17.41 -12.90 10.40
C GLU A 74 16.63 -14.09 9.81
N VAL A 75 16.54 -15.17 10.56
CA VAL A 75 15.75 -16.36 10.18
C VAL A 75 14.35 -16.23 10.77
N PHE A 76 13.36 -16.37 9.91
CA PHE A 76 11.96 -16.38 10.27
C PHE A 76 11.31 -17.70 9.89
N LYS A 77 10.23 -18.03 10.59
CA LYS A 77 9.37 -19.16 10.28
C LYS A 77 7.99 -18.65 9.94
N THR A 78 7.42 -19.09 8.82
CA THR A 78 6.04 -18.78 8.48
C THR A 78 5.10 -19.40 9.52
N LEU A 79 3.87 -18.93 9.59
CA LEU A 79 2.88 -19.53 10.49
C LEU A 79 2.55 -20.99 10.12
N SER A 80 2.66 -21.33 8.84
CA SER A 80 2.57 -22.71 8.32
C SER A 80 3.82 -23.56 8.58
N GLY A 81 4.89 -22.97 9.14
CA GLY A 81 6.08 -23.67 9.59
C GLY A 81 7.24 -23.76 8.59
N LYS A 82 7.19 -23.01 7.48
CA LYS A 82 8.22 -22.94 6.44
C LYS A 82 9.28 -21.89 6.81
N LEU A 83 10.54 -22.07 6.40
CA LEU A 83 11.63 -21.17 6.79
C LEU A 83 11.90 -20.10 5.74
N VAL A 84 12.08 -18.85 6.18
CA VAL A 84 12.37 -17.69 5.33
C VAL A 84 13.55 -16.93 5.93
N HIS A 85 14.54 -16.59 5.12
CA HIS A 85 15.60 -15.65 5.51
C HIS A 85 15.21 -14.25 5.07
N VAL A 86 15.40 -13.28 5.96
CA VAL A 86 15.21 -11.87 5.67
C VAL A 86 16.58 -11.18 5.72
N ASP A 87 16.99 -10.58 4.61
CA ASP A 87 18.19 -9.77 4.48
C ASP A 87 17.81 -8.39 3.96
N LYS A 88 17.81 -7.39 4.84
CA LYS A 88 17.50 -5.96 4.59
C LYS A 88 16.28 -5.73 3.70
N ASP A 89 16.45 -5.87 2.39
CA ASP A 89 15.46 -5.57 1.35
C ASP A 89 15.03 -6.82 0.56
N LYS A 90 15.34 -8.03 1.05
CA LYS A 90 15.05 -9.31 0.36
C LYS A 90 14.59 -10.40 1.32
N LEU A 91 13.63 -11.19 0.84
CA LEU A 91 13.19 -12.44 1.43
C LEU A 91 13.69 -13.59 0.57
N THR A 92 14.27 -14.61 1.20
CA THR A 92 14.65 -15.86 0.54
C THR A 92 13.95 -17.02 1.21
N THR A 93 13.08 -17.71 0.47
CA THR A 93 12.43 -18.93 0.97
C THR A 93 13.46 -20.06 1.13
N LYS A 94 13.40 -20.82 2.22
CA LYS A 94 14.26 -21.95 2.54
C LYS A 94 13.42 -23.23 2.63
N SER A 95 13.60 -24.00 3.70
CA SER A 95 12.95 -25.30 3.91
C SER A 95 11.42 -25.19 4.01
N GLY A 96 10.70 -26.18 3.49
CA GLY A 96 9.23 -26.27 3.57
C GLY A 96 8.47 -25.66 2.39
N PHE A 97 9.16 -24.96 1.49
CA PHE A 97 8.57 -24.46 0.24
C PHE A 97 8.72 -25.47 -0.89
N GLN A 98 7.69 -25.57 -1.73
CA GLN A 98 7.75 -26.39 -2.95
C GLN A 98 8.71 -25.81 -3.99
N ILE A 99 8.91 -24.48 -3.97
CA ILE A 99 9.72 -23.74 -4.93
C ILE A 99 10.54 -22.71 -4.15
N SER A 100 11.85 -22.65 -4.42
CA SER A 100 12.70 -21.58 -3.90
C SER A 100 12.43 -20.28 -4.65
N ALA A 101 12.20 -19.20 -3.92
CA ALA A 101 11.97 -17.85 -4.39
C ALA A 101 12.84 -16.85 -3.62
N GLU A 102 13.33 -15.85 -4.35
CA GLU A 102 13.91 -14.63 -3.81
C GLU A 102 12.95 -13.49 -4.16
N ILE A 103 12.54 -12.72 -3.15
CA ILE A 103 11.48 -11.73 -3.27
C ILE A 103 11.97 -10.42 -2.67
N SER A 104 11.90 -9.34 -3.43
CA SER A 104 12.29 -8.01 -2.95
C SER A 104 11.24 -7.43 -2.02
N VAL A 105 11.70 -6.81 -0.92
CA VAL A 105 10.92 -5.91 -0.08
C VAL A 105 10.90 -4.55 -0.77
N LEU A 106 9.71 -4.05 -1.04
CA LEU A 106 9.50 -2.76 -1.69
C LEU A 106 9.43 -1.64 -0.66
N PHE A 107 8.82 -1.92 0.49
CA PHE A 107 8.90 -1.08 1.68
C PHE A 107 8.53 -1.88 2.93
N ALA A 108 8.84 -1.29 4.09
CA ALA A 108 8.49 -1.80 5.40
C ALA A 108 7.83 -0.70 6.23
N GLU A 109 6.73 -1.06 6.91
CA GLU A 109 6.00 -0.17 7.83
C GLU A 109 5.78 -0.90 9.16
N THR A 110 5.69 -0.16 10.26
CA THR A 110 5.43 -0.74 11.59
C THR A 110 4.04 -0.35 12.03
N PHE A 111 3.24 -1.35 12.39
CA PHE A 111 1.88 -1.19 12.89
C PHE A 111 1.86 -1.50 14.39
N HIS A 112 1.11 -0.70 15.15
CA HIS A 112 0.91 -0.91 16.57
C HIS A 112 -0.46 -1.54 16.80
N GLY A 113 -0.49 -2.65 17.53
CA GLY A 113 -1.73 -3.29 17.95
C GLY A 113 -2.33 -2.61 19.20
N ASP A 114 -3.62 -2.85 19.43
CA ASP A 114 -4.40 -2.18 20.48
C ASP A 114 -3.99 -2.56 21.92
N VAL A 115 -3.44 -3.77 22.12
CA VAL A 115 -3.23 -4.38 23.45
C VAL A 115 -1.74 -4.45 23.84
N ASN A 116 -0.92 -3.52 23.34
CA ASN A 116 0.54 -3.46 23.56
C ASN A 116 1.29 -4.53 22.76
N GLY A 117 1.82 -4.13 21.61
CA GLY A 117 2.60 -4.96 20.70
C GLY A 117 2.69 -4.27 19.34
N SER A 118 3.74 -4.55 18.58
CA SER A 118 3.87 -4.03 17.22
C SER A 118 4.27 -5.14 16.27
N TYR A 119 3.74 -5.11 15.06
CA TYR A 119 4.17 -5.99 13.98
C TYR A 119 4.66 -5.14 12.82
N ARG A 120 5.55 -5.70 12.01
CA ARG A 120 5.99 -5.06 10.77
C ARG A 120 5.15 -5.54 9.61
N VAL A 121 4.90 -4.68 8.65
CA VAL A 121 4.32 -5.05 7.36
C VAL A 121 5.36 -4.79 6.28
N PHE A 122 5.70 -5.83 5.53
CA PHE A 122 6.57 -5.73 4.36
C PHE A 122 5.73 -5.82 3.11
N CYS A 123 5.77 -4.80 2.28
CA CYS A 123 5.25 -4.95 0.92
C CYS A 123 6.30 -5.63 0.05
N ILE A 124 5.89 -6.66 -0.69
CA ILE A 124 6.81 -7.53 -1.44
C ILE A 124 6.43 -7.65 -2.92
N ASP A 125 7.44 -7.82 -3.77
CA ASP A 125 7.27 -7.97 -5.23
C ASP A 125 6.87 -9.40 -5.67
N GLY A 126 6.06 -10.09 -4.88
CA GLY A 126 5.72 -11.48 -5.14
C GLY A 126 4.78 -12.12 -4.13
N LEU A 127 4.51 -13.40 -4.32
CA LEU A 127 3.92 -14.30 -3.31
C LEU A 127 5.03 -15.19 -2.76
N ILE A 128 5.02 -15.41 -1.44
CA ILE A 128 6.04 -16.22 -0.76
C ILE A 128 5.94 -17.70 -1.15
N ASN A 129 4.73 -18.22 -1.30
CA ASN A 129 4.46 -19.64 -1.39
C ASN A 129 4.30 -20.20 -2.81
N ARG A 130 4.12 -19.33 -3.82
CA ARG A 130 3.96 -19.75 -5.22
C ARG A 130 4.45 -18.69 -6.19
N LYS A 131 4.81 -19.12 -7.40
CA LYS A 131 5.12 -18.21 -8.48
C LYS A 131 3.84 -17.54 -8.98
N VAL A 132 3.88 -16.23 -9.06
CA VAL A 132 2.89 -15.45 -9.80
C VAL A 132 3.24 -15.63 -11.28
N GLU A 133 2.33 -16.24 -12.06
CA GLU A 133 2.46 -16.25 -13.52
C GLU A 133 2.39 -14.81 -14.01
N LYS A 134 3.55 -14.18 -14.23
CA LYS A 134 3.67 -12.81 -14.71
C LYS A 134 2.87 -12.61 -16.01
N ASP A 135 2.73 -13.66 -16.81
CA ASP A 135 1.94 -13.68 -18.05
C ASP A 135 0.42 -13.58 -17.81
N LYS A 136 -0.11 -14.00 -16.66
CA LYS A 136 -1.53 -13.83 -16.28
C LYS A 136 -1.83 -12.48 -15.64
N VAL A 137 -0.88 -11.95 -14.87
CA VAL A 137 -0.98 -10.59 -14.30
C VAL A 137 -0.82 -9.55 -15.41
N GLN A 138 0.06 -9.79 -16.39
CA GLN A 138 0.20 -8.96 -17.58
C GLN A 138 -0.89 -9.18 -18.64
N SER A 139 -1.61 -10.30 -18.67
CA SER A 139 -2.77 -10.46 -19.58
C SER A 139 -4.09 -9.98 -18.99
N SER A 140 -4.17 -9.81 -17.66
CA SER A 140 -5.26 -9.09 -16.99
C SER A 140 -5.05 -7.58 -17.07
N LEU A 141 -3.79 -7.12 -17.07
CA LEU A 141 -3.39 -5.87 -17.68
C LEU A 141 -3.38 -6.03 -19.20
N LYS A 142 -4.55 -6.24 -19.81
CA LYS A 142 -4.68 -5.67 -21.15
C LYS A 142 -4.39 -4.19 -20.94
N ASN A 143 -3.17 -3.76 -21.26
CA ASN A 143 -2.86 -2.38 -21.61
C ASN A 143 -3.69 -2.10 -22.87
N VAL A 144 -5.01 -2.07 -22.72
CA VAL A 144 -5.90 -1.44 -23.67
C VAL A 144 -5.54 0.01 -23.47
N SER A 145 -4.61 0.49 -24.28
CA SER A 145 -4.40 1.92 -24.42
C SER A 145 -5.80 2.50 -24.63
N PRO A 146 -6.30 3.30 -23.67
CA PRO A 146 -7.69 3.73 -23.71
C PRO A 146 -7.93 4.42 -25.04
N THR A 147 -8.89 3.92 -25.81
CA THR A 147 -9.14 4.41 -27.18
C THR A 147 -10.09 5.61 -27.18
N SER A 148 -10.60 5.98 -26.00
CA SER A 148 -11.46 7.15 -25.82
C SER A 148 -11.19 7.83 -24.48
N TYR A 149 -11.52 9.12 -24.43
CA TYR A 149 -11.44 9.93 -23.22
C TYR A 149 -12.26 9.34 -22.05
N VAL A 150 -13.42 8.75 -22.34
CA VAL A 150 -14.27 8.11 -21.33
C VAL A 150 -13.57 6.92 -20.68
N GLN A 151 -12.85 6.11 -21.47
CA GLN A 151 -12.07 4.99 -20.94
C GLN A 151 -10.89 5.45 -20.09
N VAL A 152 -10.27 6.59 -20.42
CA VAL A 152 -9.23 7.20 -19.57
C VAL A 152 -9.81 7.57 -18.21
N LEU A 153 -10.98 8.23 -18.19
CA LEU A 153 -11.64 8.63 -16.95
C LEU A 153 -12.06 7.43 -16.11
N ASP A 154 -12.64 6.40 -16.73
CA ASP A 154 -13.03 5.18 -16.04
C ASP A 154 -11.81 4.47 -15.45
N MET A 155 -10.71 4.38 -16.20
CA MET A 155 -9.47 3.78 -15.71
C MET A 155 -8.84 4.57 -14.54
N LEU A 156 -8.84 5.91 -14.62
CA LEU A 156 -8.31 6.77 -13.56
C LEU A 156 -9.15 6.72 -12.29
N TRP A 157 -10.48 6.66 -12.41
CA TRP A 157 -11.38 6.86 -11.28
C TRP A 157 -12.09 5.59 -10.79
N SER A 158 -12.07 4.47 -11.50
CA SER A 158 -12.83 3.25 -11.13
C SER A 158 -12.38 2.57 -9.84
N HIS A 159 -11.18 2.85 -9.32
CA HIS A 159 -10.68 2.29 -8.07
C HIS A 159 -10.90 3.24 -6.87
N SER A 160 -10.89 2.69 -5.64
CA SER A 160 -11.21 3.44 -4.41
C SER A 160 -10.33 4.67 -4.21
N GLY A 161 -9.02 4.54 -4.46
CA GLY A 161 -8.05 5.65 -4.43
C GLY A 161 -8.34 6.73 -5.47
N GLY A 162 -8.75 6.33 -6.67
CA GLY A 162 -9.13 7.24 -7.76
C GLY A 162 -10.34 8.10 -7.41
N GLN A 163 -11.40 7.52 -6.83
CA GLN A 163 -12.57 8.29 -6.39
C GLN A 163 -12.19 9.32 -5.32
N LYS A 164 -11.42 8.92 -4.30
CA LYS A 164 -10.92 9.83 -3.26
C LYS A 164 -10.09 10.98 -3.84
N MET A 165 -9.22 10.67 -4.81
CA MET A 165 -8.40 11.67 -5.49
C MET A 165 -9.26 12.64 -6.31
N ARG A 166 -10.27 12.14 -7.03
CA ARG A 166 -11.21 12.96 -7.80
C ARG A 166 -11.97 13.92 -6.89
N GLU A 167 -12.51 13.44 -5.77
CA GLU A 167 -13.21 14.28 -4.78
C GLU A 167 -12.30 15.37 -4.22
N SER A 168 -11.04 15.03 -3.93
CA SER A 168 -10.03 16.00 -3.46
C SER A 168 -9.74 17.07 -4.52
N LEU A 169 -9.59 16.66 -5.78
CA LEU A 169 -9.34 17.54 -6.91
C LEU A 169 -10.54 18.49 -7.15
N ASP A 170 -11.76 17.94 -7.14
CA ASP A 170 -13.00 18.73 -7.27
C ASP A 170 -13.12 19.74 -6.12
N LYS A 171 -12.75 19.37 -4.90
CA LYS A 171 -12.72 20.28 -3.76
C LYS A 171 -11.72 21.43 -3.96
N ILE A 172 -10.52 21.13 -4.46
CA ILE A 172 -9.51 22.16 -4.77
C ILE A 172 -10.00 23.10 -5.87
N LEU A 173 -10.56 22.55 -6.96
CA LEU A 173 -11.11 23.35 -8.06
C LEU A 173 -12.27 24.24 -7.61
N ASN A 174 -13.20 23.71 -6.83
CA ASN A 174 -14.32 24.49 -6.28
C ASN A 174 -13.84 25.59 -5.34
N THR A 175 -12.84 25.30 -4.50
CA THR A 175 -12.23 26.30 -3.62
C THR A 175 -11.53 27.40 -4.42
N PHE A 176 -10.82 27.01 -5.49
CA PHE A 176 -10.17 27.94 -6.40
C PHE A 176 -11.19 28.83 -7.12
N ALA A 177 -12.23 28.25 -7.71
CA ALA A 177 -13.31 28.98 -8.38
C ALA A 177 -14.01 29.96 -7.43
N ALA A 178 -14.41 29.52 -6.24
CA ALA A 178 -15.03 30.39 -5.24
C ALA A 178 -14.11 31.53 -4.76
N THR A 179 -12.81 31.28 -4.67
CA THR A 179 -11.82 32.31 -4.33
C THR A 179 -11.65 33.31 -5.46
N TYR A 180 -11.67 32.84 -6.72
CA TYR A 180 -11.56 33.68 -7.91
C TYR A 180 -12.81 34.55 -8.12
N ASP A 181 -14.01 33.99 -7.97
CA ASP A 181 -15.27 34.74 -8.05
C ASP A 181 -15.34 35.86 -6.99
N ARG A 182 -14.79 35.61 -5.79
CA ARG A 182 -14.66 36.64 -4.75
C ARG A 182 -13.70 37.76 -5.16
N LEU A 183 -12.63 37.44 -5.88
CA LEU A 183 -11.65 38.41 -6.39
C LEU A 183 -12.22 39.24 -7.55
N GLU A 184 -13.05 38.66 -8.42
CA GLU A 184 -13.81 39.45 -9.42
C GLU A 184 -14.92 40.30 -8.76
N GLY A 185 -15.51 39.81 -7.66
CA GLY A 185 -16.53 40.51 -6.88
C GLY A 185 -16.02 41.75 -6.13
N GLU A 186 -14.75 41.78 -5.72
CA GLU A 186 -14.06 42.99 -5.25
C GLU A 186 -13.64 43.84 -6.45
N SER A 187 -14.61 44.36 -7.20
CA SER A 187 -14.30 45.22 -8.33
C SER A 187 -13.45 46.41 -7.87
N LEU A 188 -12.53 46.88 -8.73
CA LEU A 188 -11.76 48.12 -8.53
C LEU A 188 -12.63 49.31 -8.09
N ARG A 189 -13.94 49.30 -8.36
CA ARG A 189 -14.88 50.32 -7.86
C ARG A 189 -15.04 50.29 -6.33
N SER A 190 -15.06 49.11 -5.70
CA SER A 190 -15.10 48.97 -4.23
C SER A 190 -13.85 49.60 -3.61
N ILE A 191 -12.67 49.32 -4.18
CA ILE A 191 -11.39 49.90 -3.74
C ILE A 191 -11.37 51.42 -3.95
N VAL A 192 -11.87 51.91 -5.09
CA VAL A 192 -11.95 53.36 -5.38
C VAL A 192 -12.96 54.07 -4.47
N VAL A 193 -14.08 53.43 -4.11
CA VAL A 193 -15.06 53.98 -3.16
C VAL A 193 -14.46 54.07 -1.76
N SER A 194 -13.78 53.03 -1.28
CA SER A 194 -13.09 53.04 0.02
C SER A 194 -11.97 54.09 0.10
N ILE A 195 -11.20 54.28 -0.98
CA ILE A 195 -10.17 55.35 -1.04
C ILE A 195 -10.81 56.74 -1.01
N LYS A 196 -11.95 56.93 -1.67
CA LYS A 196 -12.66 58.21 -1.66
C LYS A 196 -13.21 58.53 -0.26
N GLU A 197 -13.76 57.56 0.47
CA GLU A 197 -14.23 57.79 1.84
C GLU A 197 -13.09 58.16 2.80
N LEU A 198 -11.91 57.57 2.64
CA LEU A 198 -10.73 57.90 3.44
C LEU A 198 -10.13 59.29 3.12
N THR A 199 -10.34 59.80 1.91
CA THR A 199 -9.84 61.12 1.50
C THR A 199 -10.75 62.28 1.93
N PHE A 200 -11.95 61.98 2.47
CA PHE A 200 -12.93 62.97 2.95
C PHE A 200 -12.99 63.12 4.48
N LEU A 201 -12.02 62.55 5.21
CA LEU A 201 -11.73 62.82 6.63
C LEU A 201 -10.45 63.67 6.75
#